data_AF-A0A8S9X516-F1
#
_entry.id   AF-A0A8S9X516-F1
#
_cell.length_a   1.000
_cell.length_b   1.000
_cell.length_c   1.000
_cell.angle_alpha   90.00
_cell.angle_beta   90.00
_cell.angle_gamma   90.00
#
_symmetry.space_group_name_H-M   'P 1'
#
loop_
_entity.id
_entity.type
_entity.pdbx_description
1 polymer ?
#
loop_
_entity_poly.entity_id
_entity_poly.type
_entity_poly.pdbx_seq_one_letter_code
_entity_poly.pdbx_strand_id
1 'polypeptide(L)'
;MSPYEFRDALALRYKRLPVEMPVTCDGCGWRDFSLSHALSCKTGGLITRRHYEIRDFLGELMSTAWGNCVKEPIVVETSLVHPGLRGDLACRGVWKPQREALLDVRVVDTDAPSYIPHPVATVLRKAEEEKKRKYQAA
;
A
#
# COMPACT_ATOMS: atom_id res chain seq x y z
N MET A 1 2.92 -2.88 21.60
CA MET A 1 1.48 -2.97 21.30
C MET A 1 0.73 -2.90 22.62
N SER A 2 -0.10 -1.88 22.81
CA SER A 2 -0.93 -1.71 24.00
C SER A 2 -2.13 -2.67 23.98
N PRO A 3 -2.82 -2.88 25.12
CA PRO A 3 -4.05 -3.69 25.17
C PRO A 3 -5.15 -3.18 24.21
N TYR A 4 -5.28 -1.86 24.06
CA TYR A 4 -6.25 -1.23 23.14
C TYR A 4 -5.90 -1.52 21.69
N GLU A 5 -4.64 -1.33 21.30
CA GLU A 5 -4.16 -1.63 19.94
C GLU A 5 -4.39 -3.09 19.58
N PHE A 6 -4.12 -4.02 20.51
CA PHE A 6 -4.37 -5.45 20.29
C PHE A 6 -5.85 -5.76 20.08
N ARG A 7 -6.71 -5.24 20.96
CA ARG A 7 -8.18 -5.40 20.88
C ARG A 7 -8.72 -4.87 19.56
N ASP A 8 -8.30 -3.66 19.18
CA ASP A 8 -8.79 -3.01 17.97
C ASP A 8 -8.27 -3.72 16.72
N ALA A 9 -7.00 -4.16 16.70
CA ALA A 9 -6.46 -4.99 15.62
C ALA A 9 -7.26 -6.31 15.46
N LEU A 10 -7.65 -6.93 16.58
CA LEU A 10 -8.49 -8.13 16.55
C LEU A 10 -9.90 -7.82 16.00
N ALA A 11 -10.50 -6.69 16.40
CA ALA A 11 -11.78 -6.25 15.88
C ALA A 11 -11.71 -6.04 14.36
N LEU A 12 -10.71 -5.31 13.88
CA LEU A 12 -10.45 -5.08 12.45
C LEU A 12 -10.33 -6.39 11.66
N ARG A 13 -9.57 -7.36 12.19
CA ARG A 13 -9.36 -8.68 11.57
C ARG A 13 -10.67 -9.44 11.34
N TYR A 14 -11.62 -9.29 12.26
CA TYR A 14 -12.94 -9.94 12.18
C TYR A 14 -14.04 -9.00 11.69
N LYS A 15 -13.67 -7.88 11.03
CA LYS A 15 -14.62 -6.87 10.49
C LYS A 15 -15.60 -6.34 11.56
N ARG A 16 -15.18 -6.28 12.82
CA ARG A 16 -15.91 -5.69 13.94
C ARG A 16 -15.46 -4.24 14.14
N LEU A 17 -16.38 -3.42 14.64
CA LEU A 17 -16.08 -2.03 15.00
C LEU A 17 -15.19 -1.98 16.25
N PRO A 18 -14.09 -1.21 16.23
CA PRO A 18 -13.36 -0.85 17.45
C PRO A 18 -14.28 -0.18 18.48
N VAL A 19 -14.02 -0.41 19.77
CA VAL A 19 -14.91 0.04 20.86
C VAL A 19 -15.00 1.57 20.92
N GLU A 20 -13.90 2.27 20.64
CA GLU A 20 -13.81 3.73 20.71
C GLU A 20 -13.63 4.34 19.32
N MET A 21 -14.36 3.82 18.32
CA MET A 21 -14.33 4.37 16.98
C MET A 21 -14.91 5.79 16.97
N PRO A 22 -14.18 6.81 16.47
CA PRO A 22 -14.68 8.17 16.40
C PRO A 22 -15.88 8.26 15.46
N VAL A 23 -16.73 9.29 15.63
CA VAL A 23 -17.88 9.51 14.74
C VAL A 23 -17.52 10.29 13.48
N THR A 24 -16.41 11.03 13.51
CA THR A 24 -15.95 11.89 12.41
C THR A 24 -14.54 11.48 11.98
N CYS A 25 -14.28 11.44 10.67
CA CYS A 25 -12.92 11.26 10.16
C CYS A 25 -12.07 12.51 10.42
N ASP A 26 -10.94 12.32 11.09
CA ASP A 26 -9.90 13.33 11.32
C ASP A 26 -9.23 13.83 10.03
N GLY A 27 -9.18 13.00 8.98
CA GLY A 27 -8.57 13.35 7.70
C GLY A 27 -9.48 14.12 6.74
N CYS A 28 -10.72 13.65 6.50
CA CYS A 28 -11.61 14.26 5.50
C CYS A 28 -12.81 15.01 6.10
N GLY A 29 -13.01 14.94 7.42
CA GLY A 29 -14.15 15.58 8.10
C GLY A 29 -15.50 14.90 7.91
N TRP A 30 -15.56 13.72 7.28
CA TRP A 30 -16.80 12.97 7.07
C TRP A 30 -17.41 12.51 8.40
N ARG A 31 -18.69 12.82 8.62
CA ARG A 31 -19.40 12.62 9.90
C ARG A 31 -20.06 11.26 10.09
N ASP A 32 -20.08 10.41 9.07
CA ASP A 32 -20.53 9.02 9.16
C ASP A 32 -19.30 8.11 9.04
N PHE A 33 -18.43 8.19 10.05
CA PHE A 33 -17.17 7.47 10.07
C PHE A 33 -17.39 5.98 10.32
N SER A 34 -17.41 5.21 9.23
CA SER A 34 -17.46 3.76 9.28
C SER A 34 -16.08 3.13 9.22
N LEU A 35 -16.00 1.84 9.57
CA LEU A 35 -14.79 1.06 9.37
C LEU A 35 -14.34 1.02 7.90
N SER A 36 -15.28 0.91 6.96
CA SER A 36 -14.96 0.96 5.53
C SER A 36 -14.34 2.31 5.16
N HIS A 37 -14.89 3.41 5.69
CA HIS A 37 -14.32 4.75 5.49
C HIS A 37 -12.92 4.85 6.08
N ALA A 38 -12.71 4.42 7.34
CA ALA A 38 -11.39 4.45 7.98
C ALA A 38 -10.32 3.72 7.16
N LEU A 39 -10.67 2.57 6.58
CA LEU A 39 -9.77 1.75 5.76
C LEU A 39 -9.63 2.24 4.31
N SER A 40 -10.46 3.17 3.85
CA SER A 40 -10.47 3.65 2.46
C SER A 40 -10.21 5.15 2.31
N CYS A 41 -10.12 5.88 3.43
CA CYS A 41 -9.90 7.32 3.43
C CYS A 41 -8.48 7.66 2.96
N LYS A 42 -8.41 8.50 1.92
CA LYS A 42 -7.15 8.97 1.32
C LYS A 42 -6.44 10.03 2.16
N THR A 43 -7.17 10.73 3.03
CA THR A 43 -6.64 11.86 3.81
C THR A 43 -6.37 11.49 5.28
N GLY A 44 -7.01 10.44 5.81
CA GLY A 44 -6.82 9.98 7.20
C GLY A 44 -5.54 9.19 7.46
N GLY A 45 -4.62 9.12 6.49
CA GLY A 45 -3.27 8.54 6.66
C GLY A 45 -3.18 7.01 6.81
N LEU A 46 -4.25 6.31 7.21
CA LEU A 46 -4.23 4.86 7.45
C LEU A 46 -3.89 4.02 6.22
N ILE A 47 -4.28 4.47 5.01
CA ILE A 47 -3.86 3.80 3.76
C ILE A 47 -2.34 3.88 3.61
N THR A 48 -1.78 5.09 3.73
CA THR A 48 -0.35 5.35 3.56
C THR A 48 0.47 4.58 4.59
N ARG A 49 0.05 4.60 5.86
CA ARG A 49 0.74 3.88 6.93
C ARG A 49 0.79 2.37 6.69
N ARG A 50 -0.33 1.74 6.30
CA ARG A 50 -0.36 0.29 5.98
C ARG A 50 0.51 -0.04 4.77
N HIS A 51 0.54 0.83 3.76
CA HIS A 51 1.43 0.65 2.61
C HIS A 51 2.89 0.72 3.04
N TYR A 52 3.27 1.70 3.87
CA TYR A 52 4.62 1.82 4.40
C TYR A 52 5.01 0.63 5.28
N GLU A 53 4.12 0.14 6.15
CA GLU A 53 4.38 -1.04 6.98
C GLU A 53 4.70 -2.27 6.11
N ILE A 54 3.93 -2.52 5.06
CA ILE A 54 4.18 -3.64 4.13
C ILE A 54 5.47 -3.42 3.35
N ARG A 55 5.69 -2.22 2.80
CA ARG A 55 6.92 -1.87 2.08
C ARG A 55 8.14 -2.06 2.96
N ASP A 56 8.12 -1.56 4.18
CA ASP A 56 9.26 -1.57 5.08
C ASP A 56 9.58 -2.99 5.53
N PHE A 57 8.57 -3.79 5.84
CA PHE A 57 8.73 -5.22 6.10
C PHE A 57 9.36 -5.96 4.92
N LEU A 58 8.86 -5.74 3.70
CA LEU A 58 9.45 -6.34 2.50
C LEU A 58 10.90 -5.86 2.30
N GLY A 59 11.17 -4.58 2.52
CA GLY A 59 12.51 -4.02 2.41
C GLY A 59 13.50 -4.63 3.41
N GLU A 60 13.07 -4.90 4.64
CA GLU A 60 13.88 -5.57 5.66
C GLU A 60 14.20 -7.02 5.28
N LEU A 61 13.19 -7.77 4.79
CA LEU A 61 13.41 -9.12 4.26
C LEU A 61 14.40 -9.12 3.10
N MET A 62 14.24 -8.19 2.16
CA MET A 62 15.12 -8.07 1.00
C MET A 62 16.54 -7.65 1.40
N SER A 63 16.67 -6.73 2.35
CA SER A 63 17.96 -6.33 2.92
C SER A 63 18.66 -7.52 3.58
N THR A 64 17.90 -8.36 4.28
CA THR A 64 18.44 -9.57 4.93
C THR A 64 18.89 -10.61 3.89
N ALA A 65 18.14 -10.79 2.80
CA ALA A 65 18.43 -11.81 1.80
C ALA A 65 19.50 -11.40 0.76
N TRP A 66 19.58 -10.12 0.37
CA TRP A 66 20.48 -9.64 -0.70
C TRP A 66 21.45 -8.52 -0.28
N GLY A 67 21.26 -7.92 0.91
CA GLY A 67 22.17 -6.91 1.46
C GLY A 67 22.08 -5.51 0.84
N ASN A 68 21.32 -5.32 -0.25
CA ASN A 68 21.38 -4.11 -1.08
C ASN A 68 19.99 -3.57 -1.47
N CYS A 69 19.07 -3.53 -0.51
CA CYS A 69 17.74 -2.96 -0.74
C CYS A 69 17.72 -1.45 -0.46
N VAL A 70 17.18 -0.68 -1.40
CA VAL A 70 17.00 0.77 -1.30
C VAL A 70 15.51 1.05 -1.21
N LYS A 71 15.11 1.83 -0.20
CA LYS A 71 13.73 2.30 -0.04
C LYS A 71 13.49 3.57 -0.85
N GLU A 72 12.32 3.64 -1.47
CA GLU A 72 11.87 4.77 -2.30
C GLU A 72 12.88 5.25 -3.38
N PRO A 73 13.40 4.34 -4.24
CA PRO A 73 14.35 4.69 -5.28
C PRO A 73 13.75 5.66 -6.30
N ILE A 74 14.56 6.60 -6.78
CA ILE A 74 14.23 7.44 -7.92
C ILE A 74 14.38 6.59 -9.19
N VAL A 75 13.29 6.41 -9.92
CA VAL A 75 13.25 5.65 -11.18
C VAL A 75 13.37 6.60 -12.36
N VAL A 76 12.65 7.73 -12.30
CA VAL A 76 12.77 8.84 -13.25
C VAL A 76 12.85 10.13 -12.46
N GLU A 77 13.86 10.94 -12.75
CA GLU A 77 14.03 12.26 -12.13
C GLU A 77 12.87 13.20 -12.46
N THR A 78 12.52 14.06 -11.50
CA THR A 78 11.53 15.10 -11.77
C THR A 78 12.11 16.13 -12.73
N SER A 79 11.35 16.52 -13.75
CA SER A 79 11.71 17.59 -14.67
C SER A 79 10.59 18.63 -14.75
N LEU A 80 10.85 19.75 -15.44
CA LEU A 80 9.83 20.79 -15.69
C LEU A 80 8.66 20.28 -16.56
N VAL A 81 8.88 19.21 -17.32
CA VAL A 81 7.92 18.69 -18.32
C VAL A 81 7.24 17.41 -17.84
N HIS A 82 7.95 16.59 -17.07
CA HIS A 82 7.48 15.27 -16.62
C HIS A 82 7.57 15.11 -15.11
N PRO A 83 6.51 14.62 -14.46
CA PRO A 83 6.56 14.28 -13.05
C PRO A 83 7.54 13.11 -12.86
N GLY A 84 8.39 13.20 -11.83
CA GLY A 84 9.31 12.11 -11.51
C GLY A 84 8.57 10.83 -11.12
N LEU A 85 9.25 9.70 -11.27
CA LEU A 85 8.77 8.40 -10.85
C LEU A 85 9.65 7.89 -9.71
N ARG A 86 9.01 7.58 -8.58
CA ARG A 86 9.65 6.86 -7.47
C ARG A 86 9.02 5.49 -7.33
N GLY A 87 9.87 4.48 -7.15
CA GLY A 87 9.46 3.13 -6.77
C GLY A 87 9.31 3.02 -5.26
N ASP A 88 8.88 1.85 -4.77
CA ASP A 88 8.81 1.60 -3.34
C ASP A 88 10.11 0.97 -2.82
N LEU A 89 10.65 -0.01 -3.55
CA LEU A 89 11.89 -0.70 -3.24
C LEU A 89 12.70 -0.95 -4.50
N ALA A 90 14.02 -0.88 -4.40
CA ALA A 90 14.96 -1.43 -5.36
C ALA A 90 15.85 -2.45 -4.67
N CYS A 91 16.21 -3.54 -5.35
CA CYS A 91 17.17 -4.51 -4.84
C CYS A 91 17.90 -5.16 -6.02
N ARG A 92 19.20 -5.37 -5.89
CA ARG A 92 20.02 -5.91 -6.99
C ARG A 92 20.32 -7.39 -6.76
N GLY A 93 20.14 -8.20 -7.80
CA GLY A 93 20.43 -9.63 -7.76
C GLY A 93 19.23 -10.53 -7.47
N VAL A 94 18.01 -9.97 -7.39
CA VAL A 94 16.78 -10.75 -7.11
C VAL A 94 16.48 -11.76 -8.21
N TRP A 95 16.42 -11.31 -9.47
CA TRP A 95 16.07 -12.17 -10.62
C TRP A 95 17.27 -12.54 -11.50
N LYS A 96 18.22 -11.62 -11.64
CA LYS A 96 19.44 -11.81 -12.43
C LYS A 96 20.63 -11.23 -11.66
N PRO A 97 21.79 -11.89 -11.63
CA PRO A 97 22.99 -11.35 -11.00
C PRO A 97 23.28 -9.92 -11.50
N GLN A 98 23.67 -9.04 -10.57
CA GLN A 98 24.03 -7.64 -10.83
C GLN A 98 22.94 -6.76 -11.47
N ARG A 99 21.73 -7.28 -11.71
CA ARG A 99 20.60 -6.50 -12.24
C ARG A 99 19.72 -6.02 -11.10
N GLU A 100 19.35 -4.76 -11.17
CA GLU A 100 18.38 -4.15 -10.25
C GLU A 100 16.95 -4.58 -10.61
N ALA A 101 16.20 -4.94 -9.58
CA ALA A 101 14.77 -5.19 -9.62
C ALA A 101 14.07 -4.09 -8.82
N LEU A 102 13.10 -3.43 -9.45
CA LEU A 102 12.20 -2.50 -8.80
C LEU A 102 10.95 -3.27 -8.33
N LEU A 103 10.57 -3.06 -7.07
CA LEU A 103 9.34 -3.60 -6.50
C LEU A 103 8.47 -2.43 -6.05
N ASP A 104 7.21 -2.54 -6.39
CA ASP A 104 6.20 -1.54 -6.10
C ASP A 104 4.98 -2.26 -5.49
N VAL A 105 4.58 -1.82 -4.31
CA VAL A 105 3.57 -2.46 -3.48
C VAL A 105 2.21 -1.82 -3.76
N ARG A 106 1.20 -2.67 -3.98
CA ARG A 106 -0.19 -2.24 -4.09
C ARG A 106 -1.08 -3.08 -3.19
N VAL A 107 -1.80 -2.41 -2.30
CA VAL A 107 -2.84 -3.00 -1.47
C VAL A 107 -4.19 -2.70 -2.12
N VAL A 108 -5.01 -3.74 -2.31
CA VAL A 108 -6.33 -3.62 -2.94
C VAL A 108 -7.37 -4.25 -2.02
N ASP A 109 -8.40 -3.48 -1.68
CA ASP A 109 -9.60 -4.02 -1.03
C ASP A 109 -10.49 -4.64 -2.09
N THR A 110 -10.46 -5.97 -2.20
CA THR A 110 -11.24 -6.72 -3.20
C THR A 110 -12.71 -6.86 -2.83
N ASP A 111 -13.08 -6.54 -1.58
CA ASP A 111 -14.46 -6.60 -1.09
C ASP A 111 -15.18 -5.24 -1.26
N ALA A 112 -14.52 -4.23 -1.82
CA ALA A 112 -15.11 -2.92 -2.04
C ALA A 112 -16.39 -3.02 -2.90
N PRO A 113 -17.43 -2.20 -2.63
CA PRO A 113 -18.71 -2.29 -3.35
C PRO A 113 -18.59 -2.22 -4.88
N SER A 114 -17.62 -1.45 -5.39
CA SER A 114 -17.33 -1.33 -6.82
C SER A 114 -16.77 -2.61 -7.46
N TYR A 115 -16.24 -3.54 -6.66
CA TYR A 115 -15.61 -4.77 -7.12
C TYR A 115 -16.47 -6.02 -6.89
N ILE A 116 -17.59 -5.92 -6.18
CA ILE A 116 -18.56 -7.01 -5.99
C ILE A 116 -18.89 -7.78 -7.29
N PRO A 117 -19.16 -7.14 -8.45
CA PRO A 117 -19.50 -7.89 -9.66
C PRO A 117 -18.30 -8.53 -10.35
N HIS A 118 -17.07 -8.32 -9.85
CA HIS A 118 -15.85 -8.74 -10.50
C HIS A 118 -15.15 -9.85 -9.70
N PRO A 119 -14.69 -10.92 -10.36
CA PRO A 119 -13.86 -11.92 -9.69
C PRO A 119 -12.59 -11.29 -9.11
N VAL A 120 -12.23 -11.70 -7.88
CA VAL A 120 -11.03 -11.20 -7.16
C VAL A 120 -9.77 -11.24 -8.03
N ALA A 121 -9.54 -12.35 -8.75
CA ALA A 121 -8.39 -12.50 -9.63
C ALA A 121 -8.33 -11.42 -10.74
N THR A 122 -9.49 -11.02 -11.28
CA THR A 122 -9.59 -9.98 -12.30
C THR A 122 -9.25 -8.61 -11.73
N VAL A 123 -9.72 -8.31 -10.51
CA VAL A 123 -9.41 -7.05 -9.81
C VAL A 123 -7.91 -6.94 -9.55
N LEU A 124 -7.28 -8.01 -9.05
CA LEU A 124 -5.85 -8.04 -8.78
C LEU A 124 -5.02 -7.90 -10.06
N ARG A 125 -5.37 -8.63 -11.13
CA ARG A 125 -4.70 -8.52 -12.43
C ARG A 125 -4.78 -7.10 -13.00
N LYS A 126 -5.96 -6.48 -12.95
CA LYS A 126 -6.14 -5.10 -13.40
C LYS A 126 -5.26 -4.13 -12.60
N ALA A 127 -5.18 -4.31 -11.28
CA ALA A 127 -4.36 -3.48 -10.42
C ALA A 127 -2.85 -3.63 -10.72
N GLU A 128 -2.40 -4.84 -11.06
CA GLU A 128 -1.05 -5.15 -11.52
C GLU A 128 -0.74 -4.50 -12.88
N GLU A 129 -1.63 -4.66 -13.87
CA GLU A 129 -1.51 -4.09 -15.21
C GLU A 129 -1.43 -2.55 -15.17
N GLU A 130 -2.24 -1.90 -14.32
CA GLU A 130 -2.20 -0.45 -14.11
C GLU A 130 -0.81 0.01 -13.63
N LYS A 131 -0.18 -0.73 -12.72
CA LYS A 131 1.19 -0.43 -12.26
C LYS A 131 2.19 -0.68 -13.38
N LYS A 132 2.15 -1.82 -14.08
CA LYS A 132 3.03 -2.10 -15.22
C LYS A 132 2.98 -1.00 -16.27
N ARG A 133 1.77 -0.56 -16.65
CA ARG A 133 1.57 0.53 -17.60
C ARG A 133 2.18 1.85 -17.11
N LYS A 134 2.05 2.17 -15.82
CA LYS A 134 2.70 3.35 -15.22
C LYS A 134 4.22 3.33 -15.41
N TYR A 135 4.86 2.18 -15.14
CA TYR A 135 6.32 2.04 -15.26
C TYR A 135 6.80 1.93 -16.70
N GLN A 136 5.97 1.43 -17.63
CA GLN A 136 6.30 1.35 -19.06
C GLN A 136 6.14 2.68 -19.79
N ALA A 137 5.29 3.57 -19.28
CA ALA A 137 5.06 4.91 -19.85
C ALA A 137 6.07 5.95 -19.35
N ALA A 138 6.92 5.59 -18.40
CA ALA A 138 7.97 6.43 -17.82
C ALA A 138 9.31 6.14 -18.49
#